data_AF-A0A8J7XYC0-F1
#
_entry.id   AF-A0A8J7XYC0-F1
#
_cell.length_a   1.000
_cell.length_b   1.000
_cell.length_c   1.000
_cell.angle_alpha   90.00
_cell.angle_beta   90.00
_cell.angle_gamma   90.00
#
_symmetry.space_group_name_H-M   'P 1'
#
loop_
_entity.id
_entity.type
_entity.pdbx_description
1 polymer ?
#
loop_
_entity_poly.entity_id
_entity_poly.type
_entity_poly.pdbx_seq_one_letter_code
_entity_poly.pdbx_strand_id
1 'polypeptide(L)'
;MEVNVEEILEKLSLKALKEVCKIKNIQIKGRKKAEHVLELSTCEWSEDELQKLIEILKKDQENSVRAVMSYLFRSSKIINLSPDSIKSKLAERKADLSKEDINGFKVTNSGSNLIECEYWYTQKNIVVDDAGKLHYFRMPSRIKFMINPLDGVIMVSAINPGLALKCKKELEDLLDMIVIPISPLVGGSNSKPAANT
;
A
#
# COMPACT_ATOMS: atom_id res chain seq x y z
N MET A 1 -21.41 -15.08 -27.00
CA MET A 1 -20.94 -13.97 -26.16
C MET A 1 -19.67 -13.47 -26.82
N GLU A 2 -19.68 -12.28 -27.41
CA GLU A 2 -18.52 -11.77 -28.14
C GLU A 2 -17.50 -11.28 -27.11
N VAL A 3 -16.38 -12.00 -26.97
CA VAL A 3 -15.32 -11.64 -26.04
C VAL A 3 -14.41 -10.63 -26.72
N ASN A 4 -14.39 -9.38 -26.25
CA ASN A 4 -13.45 -8.39 -26.73
C ASN A 4 -12.05 -8.68 -26.15
N VAL A 5 -11.23 -9.37 -26.94
CA VAL A 5 -9.90 -9.83 -26.54
C VAL A 5 -8.96 -8.65 -26.28
N GLU A 6 -9.00 -7.61 -27.11
CA GLU A 6 -8.16 -6.43 -26.96
C GLU A 6 -8.39 -5.76 -25.60
N GLU A 7 -9.65 -5.58 -25.20
CA GLU A 7 -10.01 -5.00 -23.91
C GLU A 7 -9.50 -5.84 -22.72
N ILE A 8 -9.45 -7.17 -22.86
CA ILE A 8 -8.89 -8.06 -21.84
C ILE A 8 -7.37 -7.89 -21.77
N LEU A 9 -6.69 -7.87 -22.91
CA LEU A 9 -5.23 -7.74 -23.00
C LEU A 9 -4.75 -6.41 -22.43
N GLU A 10 -5.47 -5.32 -22.66
CA GLU A 10 -5.14 -4.00 -22.09
C GLU A 10 -5.15 -3.99 -20.56
N LYS A 11 -6.01 -4.81 -19.94
CA LYS A 11 -6.15 -4.91 -18.47
C LYS A 11 -5.02 -5.71 -17.82
N LEU A 12 -4.28 -6.52 -18.55
CA LEU A 12 -3.23 -7.38 -18.01
C LEU A 12 -1.94 -6.62 -17.67
N SER A 13 -1.24 -7.06 -16.63
CA SER A 13 0.14 -6.66 -16.37
C SER A 13 1.07 -7.14 -17.48
N LEU A 14 2.24 -6.49 -17.61
CA LEU A 14 3.28 -6.95 -18.55
C LEU A 14 3.72 -8.40 -18.26
N LYS A 15 3.70 -8.80 -16.99
CA LYS A 15 4.04 -10.17 -16.57
C LYS A 15 3.00 -11.17 -17.09
N ALA A 16 1.71 -10.85 -16.96
CA ALA A 16 0.64 -11.69 -17.47
C ALA A 16 0.62 -11.73 -19.00
N LEU A 17 0.85 -10.60 -19.69
CA LEU A 17 0.97 -10.56 -21.15
C LEU A 17 2.07 -11.48 -21.68
N LYS A 18 3.19 -11.61 -20.95
CA LYS A 18 4.25 -12.57 -21.28
C LYS A 18 3.78 -14.02 -21.16
N GLU A 19 2.87 -14.34 -20.23
CA GLU A 19 2.26 -15.67 -20.15
C GLU A 19 1.31 -15.91 -21.34
N VAL A 20 0.54 -14.90 -21.72
CA VAL A 20 -0.33 -14.97 -22.91
C VAL A 20 0.47 -15.15 -24.20
N CYS A 21 1.61 -14.47 -24.34
CA CYS A 21 2.51 -14.65 -25.48
C CYS A 21 2.97 -16.11 -25.63
N LYS A 22 3.15 -16.85 -24.51
CA LYS A 22 3.51 -18.27 -24.56
C LYS A 22 2.38 -19.14 -25.12
N ILE A 23 1.11 -18.78 -24.85
CA ILE A 23 -0.05 -19.49 -25.42
C ILE A 23 -0.01 -19.36 -26.95
N LYS A 24 0.32 -18.18 -27.46
CA LYS A 24 0.39 -17.86 -28.90
C LYS A 24 1.73 -18.16 -29.56
N ASN A 25 2.70 -18.74 -28.85
CA ASN A 25 4.07 -18.93 -29.32
C ASN A 25 4.74 -17.65 -29.89
N ILE A 26 4.37 -16.49 -29.34
CA ILE A 26 4.94 -15.20 -29.72
C ILE A 26 6.24 -14.98 -28.94
N GLN A 27 7.30 -14.56 -29.64
CA GLN A 27 8.58 -14.27 -29.01
C GLN A 27 8.51 -13.04 -28.09
N ILE A 28 8.89 -13.24 -26.83
CA ILE A 28 9.03 -12.17 -25.83
C ILE A 28 10.37 -11.46 -26.05
N LYS A 29 10.45 -10.52 -26.98
CA LYS A 29 11.55 -9.53 -27.02
C LYS A 29 11.19 -8.36 -26.09
N GLY A 30 12.17 -7.57 -25.63
CA GLY A 30 12.01 -6.50 -24.62
C GLY A 30 11.11 -5.31 -25.04
N ARG A 31 9.87 -5.62 -25.43
CA ARG A 31 8.86 -4.73 -26.01
C ARG A 31 8.05 -4.03 -24.92
N LYS A 32 7.41 -2.91 -25.30
CA LYS A 32 6.46 -2.19 -24.45
C LYS A 32 5.12 -2.94 -24.38
N LYS A 33 4.36 -2.76 -23.30
CA LYS A 33 3.03 -3.37 -23.10
C LYS A 33 2.10 -3.20 -24.31
N ALA A 34 2.03 -2.00 -24.87
CA ALA A 34 1.17 -1.69 -26.03
C ALA A 34 1.49 -2.54 -27.27
N GLU A 35 2.77 -2.86 -27.50
CA GLU A 35 3.19 -3.68 -28.63
C GLU A 35 2.73 -5.14 -28.46
N HIS A 36 2.78 -5.67 -27.24
CA HIS A 36 2.24 -7.00 -26.94
C HIS A 36 0.73 -7.08 -27.11
N VAL A 37 -0.01 -6.03 -26.69
CA VAL A 37 -1.47 -5.98 -26.85
C VAL A 37 -1.85 -5.97 -28.34
N LEU A 38 -1.20 -5.11 -29.13
CA LEU A 38 -1.46 -5.01 -30.57
C LEU A 38 -1.18 -6.32 -31.31
N GLU A 39 -0.06 -6.98 -31.00
CA GLU A 39 0.30 -8.25 -31.65
C GLU A 39 -0.69 -9.37 -31.27
N LEU A 40 -1.05 -9.46 -29.99
CA LEU A 40 -1.99 -10.47 -29.48
C LEU A 40 -3.43 -10.23 -29.93
N SER A 41 -3.85 -8.98 -30.14
CA SER A 41 -5.21 -8.65 -30.61
C SER A 41 -5.44 -9.03 -32.06
N THR A 42 -4.37 -9.14 -32.88
CA THR A 42 -4.45 -9.57 -34.27
C THR A 42 -4.46 -11.10 -34.47
N CYS A 43 -4.23 -11.87 -33.41
CA CYS A 43 -4.22 -13.33 -33.50
C CYS A 43 -5.65 -13.89 -33.56
N GLU A 44 -5.86 -15.02 -34.24
CA GLU A 44 -7.09 -15.80 -34.11
C GLU A 44 -7.12 -16.52 -32.76
N TRP A 45 -8.28 -16.59 -32.10
CA TRP A 45 -8.43 -17.18 -30.77
C TRP A 45 -9.41 -18.35 -30.77
N SER A 46 -8.95 -19.52 -30.30
CA SER A 46 -9.83 -20.65 -30.03
C SER A 46 -10.51 -20.50 -28.66
N GLU A 47 -11.61 -21.23 -28.45
CA GLU A 47 -12.37 -21.21 -27.20
C GLU A 47 -11.51 -21.61 -25.99
N ASP A 48 -10.67 -22.63 -26.14
CA ASP A 48 -9.71 -23.07 -25.11
C ASP A 48 -8.69 -21.99 -24.75
N GLU A 49 -8.24 -21.20 -25.74
CA GLU A 49 -7.29 -20.11 -25.50
C GLU A 49 -7.95 -18.91 -24.83
N LEU A 50 -9.19 -18.60 -25.18
CA LEU A 50 -9.99 -17.58 -24.51
C LEU A 50 -10.20 -17.95 -23.04
N GLN A 51 -10.46 -19.22 -22.74
CA GLN A 51 -10.62 -19.69 -21.37
C GLN A 51 -9.33 -19.51 -20.56
N LYS A 52 -8.17 -19.87 -21.13
CA LYS A 52 -6.85 -19.65 -20.52
C LYS A 52 -6.55 -18.15 -20.31
N LEU A 53 -6.91 -17.30 -21.28
CA LEU A 53 -6.75 -15.85 -21.17
C LEU A 53 -7.54 -15.29 -19.97
N ILE A 54 -8.79 -15.73 -19.80
CA ILE A 54 -9.64 -15.34 -18.67
C ILE A 54 -9.05 -15.81 -17.34
N GLU A 55 -8.49 -17.01 -17.28
CA GLU A 55 -7.82 -17.52 -16.07
C GLU A 55 -6.58 -16.69 -15.72
N ILE A 56 -5.76 -16.34 -16.72
CA ILE A 56 -4.60 -15.46 -16.54
C ILE A 56 -5.05 -14.10 -16.00
N LEU A 57 -6.12 -13.51 -16.57
CA LEU A 57 -6.67 -12.23 -16.10
C LEU A 57 -7.07 -12.28 -14.63
N LYS A 58 -7.81 -13.32 -14.21
CA LYS A 58 -8.24 -13.47 -12.80
C LYS A 58 -7.03 -13.54 -11.87
N LYS A 59 -6.03 -14.35 -12.22
CA LYS A 59 -4.81 -14.52 -11.42
C LYS A 59 -3.97 -13.25 -11.34
N ASP A 60 -3.87 -12.50 -12.44
CA ASP A 60 -3.13 -11.24 -12.50
C ASP A 60 -3.77 -10.15 -11.64
N GLN A 61 -5.10 -10.04 -11.68
CA GLN A 61 -5.86 -9.14 -10.82
C GLN A 61 -5.67 -9.47 -9.33
N GLU A 62 -5.72 -10.76 -8.95
CA GLU A 62 -5.44 -11.17 -7.58
C GLU A 62 -4.04 -10.79 -7.13
N ASN A 63 -3.03 -11.00 -7.99
CA ASN A 63 -1.64 -10.65 -7.68
C ASN A 63 -1.45 -9.15 -7.53
N SER A 64 -2.09 -8.36 -8.40
CA SER A 64 -2.09 -6.89 -8.31
C SER A 64 -2.70 -6.42 -6.98
N VAL A 65 -3.84 -6.99 -6.57
CA VAL A 65 -4.44 -6.70 -5.26
C VAL A 65 -3.49 -7.07 -4.12
N ARG A 66 -2.84 -8.25 -4.17
CA ARG A 66 -1.86 -8.66 -3.15
C ARG A 66 -0.68 -7.70 -3.05
N ALA A 67 -0.12 -7.26 -4.18
CA ALA A 67 1.00 -6.33 -4.22
C ALA A 67 0.64 -4.98 -3.57
N VAL A 68 -0.52 -4.43 -3.96
CA VAL A 68 -1.08 -3.21 -3.38
C VAL A 68 -1.28 -3.35 -1.86
N MET A 69 -1.79 -4.49 -1.41
CA MET A 69 -1.99 -4.77 0.01
C MET A 69 -0.68 -4.91 0.77
N SER A 70 0.31 -5.62 0.24
CA SER A 70 1.65 -5.68 0.85
C SER A 70 2.28 -4.30 0.98
N TYR A 71 2.08 -3.42 0.00
CA TYR A 71 2.50 -2.03 0.05
C TYR A 71 1.77 -1.24 1.16
N LEU A 72 0.43 -1.27 1.17
CA LEU A 72 -0.39 -0.52 2.13
C LEU A 72 -0.12 -0.94 3.58
N PHE A 73 0.07 -2.23 3.82
CA PHE A 73 0.27 -2.78 5.16
C PHE A 73 1.74 -2.96 5.53
N ARG A 74 2.67 -2.63 4.62
CA ARG A 74 4.13 -2.79 4.78
C ARG A 74 4.52 -4.17 5.31
N SER A 75 3.84 -5.21 4.82
CA SER A 75 4.02 -6.58 5.32
C SER A 75 4.02 -7.58 4.19
N SER A 76 5.14 -8.29 4.04
CA SER A 76 5.29 -9.42 3.12
C SER A 76 4.49 -10.64 3.56
N LYS A 77 4.09 -10.72 4.85
CA LYS A 77 3.24 -11.81 5.36
C LYS A 77 1.84 -11.83 4.73
N ILE A 78 1.43 -10.75 4.06
CA ILE A 78 0.15 -10.64 3.34
C ILE A 78 0.18 -11.37 2.00
N ILE A 79 1.36 -11.60 1.44
CA ILE A 79 1.53 -12.32 0.15
C ILE A 79 0.98 -13.75 0.25
N ASN A 80 1.02 -14.35 1.44
CA ASN A 80 0.59 -15.73 1.68
C ASN A 80 -0.87 -15.86 2.16
N LEU A 81 -1.64 -14.77 2.20
CA LEU A 81 -3.03 -14.82 2.65
C LEU A 81 -3.97 -15.24 1.52
N SER A 82 -5.00 -16.02 1.87
CA SER A 82 -6.08 -16.35 0.94
C SER A 82 -6.85 -15.08 0.50
N PRO A 83 -7.45 -15.06 -0.71
CA PRO A 83 -8.25 -13.92 -1.17
C PRO A 83 -9.32 -13.47 -0.16
N ASP A 84 -9.98 -14.41 0.51
CA ASP A 84 -10.99 -14.10 1.54
C ASP A 84 -10.37 -13.50 2.80
N SER A 85 -9.18 -13.96 3.20
CA SER A 85 -8.43 -13.35 4.31
C SER A 85 -7.98 -11.93 3.98
N ILE A 86 -7.66 -11.64 2.71
CA ILE A 86 -7.31 -10.29 2.25
C ILE A 86 -8.52 -9.36 2.34
N LYS A 87 -9.69 -9.81 1.85
CA LYS A 87 -10.96 -9.08 1.97
C LYS A 87 -11.36 -8.86 3.43
N SER A 88 -11.21 -9.88 4.28
CA SER A 88 -11.47 -9.77 5.72
C SER A 88 -10.55 -8.75 6.38
N LYS A 89 -9.24 -8.77 6.10
CA LYS A 89 -8.30 -7.79 6.66
C LYS A 89 -8.54 -6.36 6.21
N LEU A 90 -9.02 -6.16 4.99
CA LEU A 90 -9.49 -4.84 4.51
C LEU A 90 -10.69 -4.36 5.34
N ALA A 91 -11.65 -5.25 5.59
CA ALA A 91 -12.82 -4.94 6.41
C ALA A 91 -12.46 -4.70 7.89
N GLU A 92 -11.60 -5.54 8.49
CA GLU A 92 -11.15 -5.47 9.89
C GLU A 92 -10.40 -4.17 10.22
N ARG A 93 -9.63 -3.62 9.27
CA ARG A 93 -8.93 -2.35 9.48
C ARG A 93 -9.82 -1.11 9.41
N LYS A 94 -11.14 -1.27 9.24
CA LYS A 94 -12.07 -0.16 9.03
C LYS A 94 -11.57 0.77 7.93
N ALA A 95 -11.21 0.20 6.76
CA ALA A 95 -11.13 0.99 5.54
C ALA A 95 -12.56 1.49 5.28
N ASP A 96 -12.88 2.64 5.85
CA ASP A 96 -14.23 3.16 5.86
C ASP A 96 -14.58 3.64 4.45
N LEU A 97 -15.51 2.91 3.81
CA LEU A 97 -16.08 3.28 2.52
C LEU A 97 -17.09 4.43 2.67
N SER A 98 -17.33 4.96 3.88
CA SER A 98 -18.18 6.15 4.11
C SER A 98 -17.69 7.41 3.41
N LYS A 99 -16.46 7.42 2.87
CA LYS A 99 -15.85 8.50 2.07
C LYS A 99 -15.66 9.84 2.79
N GLU A 100 -15.95 9.97 4.08
CA GLU A 100 -15.71 11.20 4.82
C GLU A 100 -14.26 11.27 5.34
N ASP A 101 -13.63 12.44 5.22
CA ASP A 101 -12.31 12.68 5.79
C ASP A 101 -12.48 12.77 7.32
N ILE A 102 -12.06 11.73 8.05
CA ILE A 102 -12.15 11.70 9.51
C ILE A 102 -10.88 12.31 10.08
N ASN A 103 -10.94 13.60 10.38
CA ASN A 103 -9.91 14.30 11.14
C ASN A 103 -10.43 14.60 12.54
N GLY A 104 -9.60 14.46 13.56
CA GLY A 104 -9.98 14.88 14.90
C GLY A 104 -8.87 14.69 15.91
N PHE A 105 -9.10 15.23 17.09
CA PHE A 105 -8.14 15.30 18.16
C PHE A 105 -8.81 14.97 19.49
N LYS A 106 -8.12 14.23 20.35
CA LYS A 106 -8.58 13.90 21.70
C LYS A 106 -7.42 13.97 22.67
N VAL A 107 -7.66 14.58 23.82
CA VAL A 107 -6.84 14.38 25.01
C VAL A 107 -7.29 13.10 25.70
N THR A 108 -6.41 12.10 25.77
CA THR A 108 -6.69 10.80 26.37
C THR A 108 -6.29 10.72 27.83
N ASN A 109 -5.32 11.52 28.23
CA ASN A 109 -4.92 11.69 29.62
C ASN A 109 -4.51 13.15 29.85
N SER A 110 -4.93 13.72 30.96
CA SER A 110 -4.63 15.09 31.38
C SER A 110 -4.16 15.09 32.82
N GLY A 111 -3.02 14.43 33.06
CA GLY A 111 -2.34 14.50 34.34
C GLY A 111 -1.59 15.83 34.48
N SER A 112 -1.33 16.23 35.72
CA SER A 112 -0.54 17.43 36.04
C SER A 112 0.89 17.38 35.46
N ASN A 113 1.46 16.19 35.27
CA ASN A 113 2.84 16.00 34.82
C ASN A 113 2.95 15.40 33.41
N LEU A 114 1.85 14.91 32.84
CA LEU A 114 1.83 14.25 31.55
C LEU A 114 0.46 14.39 30.91
N ILE A 115 0.44 14.97 29.71
CA ILE A 115 -0.75 15.05 28.87
C ILE A 115 -0.54 14.12 27.69
N GLU A 116 -1.46 13.19 27.47
CA GLU A 116 -1.47 12.31 26.31
C GLU A 116 -2.57 12.74 25.36
N CYS A 117 -2.21 12.91 24.09
CA CYS A 117 -3.14 13.31 23.05
C CYS A 117 -3.06 12.37 21.84
N GLU A 118 -4.16 12.26 21.13
CA GLU A 118 -4.29 11.49 19.91
C GLU A 118 -4.89 12.37 18.82
N TYR A 119 -4.24 12.42 17.67
CA TYR A 119 -4.79 12.99 16.45
C TYR A 119 -5.04 11.87 15.45
N TRP A 120 -6.26 11.77 14.92
CA TRP A 120 -6.59 10.86 13.83
C TRP A 120 -6.86 11.66 12.55
N TYR A 121 -6.47 11.09 11.42
CA TYR A 121 -6.65 11.69 10.11
C TYR A 121 -6.75 10.62 9.02
N THR A 122 -7.39 10.98 7.91
CA THR A 122 -7.42 10.13 6.73
C THR A 122 -6.15 10.33 5.89
N GLN A 123 -5.28 9.32 5.84
CA GLN A 123 -4.14 9.33 4.93
C GLN A 123 -4.60 8.93 3.52
N LYS A 124 -4.36 9.82 2.56
CA LYS A 124 -4.56 9.58 1.12
C LYS A 124 -3.27 8.98 0.54
N ASN A 125 -3.36 7.77 0.00
CA ASN A 125 -2.24 7.08 -0.64
C ASN A 125 -2.58 6.77 -2.09
N ILE A 126 -1.58 6.86 -2.96
CA ILE A 126 -1.67 6.46 -4.36
C ILE A 126 -0.72 5.29 -4.54
N VAL A 127 -1.23 4.19 -5.09
CA VAL A 127 -0.44 3.00 -5.41
C VAL A 127 -0.65 2.67 -6.87
N VAL A 128 0.44 2.41 -7.58
CA VAL A 128 0.40 1.88 -8.94
C VAL A 128 0.47 0.37 -8.83
N ASP A 129 -0.48 -0.34 -9.45
CA ASP A 129 -0.40 -1.80 -9.54
C ASP A 129 0.52 -2.27 -10.68
N ASP A 130 0.71 -3.59 -10.77
CA ASP A 130 1.58 -4.20 -11.79
C ASP A 130 1.04 -4.02 -13.23
N ALA A 131 -0.24 -3.65 -13.39
CA ALA A 131 -0.86 -3.32 -14.66
C ALA A 131 -0.69 -1.83 -15.06
N GLY A 132 -0.11 -1.01 -14.17
CA GLY A 132 0.07 0.43 -14.35
C GLY A 132 -1.16 1.24 -13.96
N LYS A 133 -2.17 0.63 -13.33
CA LYS A 133 -3.39 1.31 -12.89
C LYS A 133 -3.13 2.01 -11.56
N LEU A 134 -3.58 3.26 -11.47
CA LEU A 134 -3.55 4.04 -10.24
C LEU A 134 -4.72 3.63 -9.33
N HIS A 135 -4.39 3.30 -8.09
CA HIS A 135 -5.34 3.01 -7.03
C HIS A 135 -5.21 4.04 -5.92
N TYR A 136 -6.34 4.64 -5.56
CA TYR A 136 -6.44 5.66 -4.53
C TYR A 136 -7.00 5.04 -3.25
N PHE A 137 -6.20 5.10 -2.18
CA PHE A 137 -6.59 4.57 -0.89
C PHE A 137 -6.74 5.69 0.13
N ARG A 138 -7.76 5.56 0.97
CA ARG A 138 -7.96 6.34 2.18
C ARG A 138 -7.82 5.41 3.36
N MET A 139 -6.90 5.68 4.26
CA MET A 139 -6.69 4.87 5.46
C MET A 139 -6.73 5.75 6.71
N PRO A 140 -7.47 5.35 7.76
CA PRO A 140 -7.36 6.03 9.04
C PRO A 140 -5.93 5.85 9.57
N SER A 141 -5.31 6.96 9.91
CA SER A 141 -3.99 7.04 10.54
C SER A 141 -4.09 7.82 11.83
N ARG A 142 -3.10 7.61 12.71
CA ARG A 142 -3.08 8.23 14.04
C ARG A 142 -1.68 8.70 14.38
N ILE A 143 -1.60 9.87 14.99
CA ILE A 143 -0.42 10.43 15.64
C ILE A 143 -0.72 10.49 17.14
N LYS A 144 0.23 10.07 17.97
CA LYS A 144 0.14 10.24 19.43
C LYS A 144 1.11 11.32 19.87
N PHE A 145 0.70 12.13 20.82
CA PHE A 145 1.54 13.14 21.46
C PHE A 145 1.59 12.83 22.95
N MET A 146 2.78 12.88 23.53
CA MET A 146 2.97 12.89 24.97
C MET A 146 3.66 14.21 25.33
N ILE A 147 2.97 15.06 26.08
CA ILE A 147 3.41 16.40 26.41
C ILE A 147 3.75 16.39 27.89
N ASN A 148 5.01 16.70 28.20
CA ASN A 148 5.44 16.98 29.56
C ASN A 148 5.58 18.51 29.72
N PRO A 149 4.59 19.17 30.32
CA PRO A 149 4.58 20.63 30.44
C PRO A 149 5.65 21.14 31.41
N LEU A 150 6.11 20.32 32.36
CA LEU A 150 7.13 20.71 33.34
C LEU A 150 8.51 20.76 32.71
N ASP A 151 8.83 19.78 31.86
CA ASP A 151 10.12 19.68 31.19
C ASP A 151 10.18 20.46 29.87
N GLY A 152 9.04 21.00 29.41
CA GLY A 152 8.96 21.70 28.12
C GLY A 152 9.17 20.79 26.91
N VAL A 153 8.83 19.50 27.05
CA VAL A 153 9.11 18.47 26.03
C VAL A 153 7.83 17.89 25.47
N ILE A 154 7.77 17.76 24.13
CA ILE A 154 6.72 17.04 23.43
C ILE A 154 7.33 15.83 22.72
N MET A 155 6.84 14.63 23.02
CA MET A 155 7.16 13.43 22.25
C MET A 155 6.08 13.16 21.21
N VAL A 156 6.48 13.00 19.95
CA VAL A 156 5.56 12.76 18.82
C VAL A 156 5.72 11.33 18.30
N SER A 157 4.70 10.50 18.44
CA SER A 157 4.66 9.15 17.88
C SER A 157 3.84 9.09 16.59
N ALA A 158 4.50 8.79 15.46
CA ALA A 158 3.87 8.67 14.15
C ALA A 158 4.25 7.38 13.42
N ILE A 159 3.45 6.98 12.43
CA ILE A 159 3.65 5.75 11.65
C ILE A 159 4.92 5.77 10.77
N ASN A 160 5.43 6.96 10.44
CA ASN A 160 6.68 7.10 9.69
C ASN A 160 7.53 8.28 10.19
N PRO A 161 8.87 8.19 10.08
CA PRO A 161 9.79 9.23 10.55
C PRO A 161 9.60 10.59 9.90
N GLY A 162 9.29 10.63 8.59
CA GLY A 162 9.09 11.89 7.88
C GLY A 162 7.89 12.68 8.41
N LEU A 163 6.81 12.00 8.79
CA LEU A 163 5.65 12.63 9.41
C LEU A 163 5.97 13.14 10.83
N ALA A 164 6.68 12.35 11.64
CA ALA A 164 7.12 12.78 12.96
C ALA A 164 8.01 14.04 12.88
N LEU A 165 8.91 14.11 11.90
CA LEU A 165 9.77 15.27 11.65
C LEU A 165 8.99 16.50 11.17
N LYS A 166 7.97 16.32 10.33
CA LYS A 166 7.09 17.42 9.94
C LYS A 166 6.35 17.99 11.15
N CYS A 167 5.74 17.12 11.96
CA CYS A 167 5.08 17.54 13.20
C CYS A 167 6.05 18.22 14.17
N LYS A 168 7.29 17.72 14.28
CA LYS A 168 8.35 18.35 15.07
C LYS A 168 8.51 19.81 14.67
N LYS A 169 8.81 20.05 13.39
CA LYS A 169 9.06 21.39 12.87
C LYS A 169 7.88 22.34 13.14
N GLU A 170 6.67 21.92 12.76
CA GLU A 170 5.47 22.76 12.93
C GLU A 170 5.19 23.08 14.41
N LEU A 171 5.42 22.14 15.33
CA LEU A 171 5.20 22.36 16.77
C LEU A 171 6.31 23.22 17.41
N GLU A 172 7.57 23.04 17.00
CA GLU A 172 8.68 23.90 17.43
C GLU A 172 8.44 25.35 16.96
N ASP A 173 8.05 25.52 15.70
CA ASP A 173 7.73 26.83 15.10
C ASP A 173 6.56 27.53 15.80
N LEU A 174 5.59 26.78 16.34
CA LEU A 174 4.38 27.32 16.98
C LEU A 174 4.49 27.53 18.49
N LEU A 175 5.20 26.65 19.19
CA LEU A 175 5.14 26.56 20.65
C LEU A 175 6.44 26.98 21.34
N ASP A 176 7.54 27.17 20.61
CA ASP A 176 8.87 27.43 21.17
C ASP A 176 9.26 26.38 22.24
N MET A 177 8.89 25.12 21.99
CA MET A 177 9.13 23.98 22.87
C MET A 177 10.03 22.96 22.19
N ILE A 178 10.76 22.16 22.97
CA ILE A 178 11.58 21.08 22.43
C ILE A 178 10.68 19.91 22.02
N VAL A 179 10.75 19.51 20.74
CA VAL A 179 9.94 18.39 20.23
C VAL A 179 10.83 17.21 19.84
N ILE A 180 10.53 16.05 20.41
CA ILE A 180 11.26 14.79 20.20
C ILE A 180 10.42 13.85 19.34
N PRO A 181 10.79 13.63 18.07
CA PRO A 181 10.09 12.68 17.21
C PRO A 181 10.45 11.25 17.62
N ILE A 182 9.45 10.45 17.97
CA ILE A 182 9.57 9.01 18.25
C ILE A 182 8.87 8.28 17.11
N SER A 183 9.61 7.54 16.29
CA SER A 183 9.02 6.61 15.32
C SER A 183 9.35 5.19 15.72
N PRO A 184 8.46 4.21 15.50
CA PRO A 184 8.87 2.82 15.61
C PRO A 184 10.05 2.63 14.66
N LEU A 185 11.19 2.19 15.21
CA LEU A 185 12.36 1.81 14.44
C LEU A 185 11.89 0.84 13.36
N VAL A 186 12.04 1.24 12.10
CA VAL A 186 11.85 0.34 10.96
C VAL A 186 12.76 -0.85 11.23
N GLY A 187 12.17 -2.05 11.38
CA GLY A 187 12.83 -3.25 11.92
C GLY A 187 14.29 -3.40 11.49
N GLY A 188 15.19 -3.03 12.39
CA GLY A 188 16.61 -3.30 12.32
C GLY A 188 16.94 -4.48 13.23
N SER A 189 16.43 -5.67 12.92
CA SER A 189 16.92 -6.92 13.52
C SER A 189 17.57 -7.78 12.44
N ASN A 190 18.60 -7.24 11.80
CA ASN A 190 19.73 -8.03 11.33
C ASN A 190 20.89 -7.77 12.28
N SER A 191 20.75 -8.21 13.53
CA SER A 191 21.90 -8.57 14.34
C SER A 191 22.54 -9.79 13.68
N LYS A 192 23.45 -9.57 12.71
CA LYS A 192 24.48 -10.56 12.43
C LYS A 192 25.25 -10.74 13.74
N PRO A 193 25.46 -11.97 14.25
CA PRO A 193 26.37 -12.16 15.35
C PRO A 193 27.75 -11.70 14.88
N ALA A 194 28.42 -10.90 15.70
CA ALA A 194 29.82 -10.60 15.52
C ALA A 194 30.58 -11.93 15.49
N ALA A 195 31.23 -12.23 14.37
CA ALA A 195 32.23 -13.27 14.33
C ALA A 195 33.43 -12.74 15.12
N ASN A 196 33.63 -13.26 16.34
CA ASN A 196 34.86 -13.06 17.08
C ASN A 196 35.99 -13.73 16.30
N THR A 197 36.95 -12.93 15.87
CA THR A 197 38.36 -13.33 15.70
C THR A 197 39.00 -13.59 17.03
#